data_AF-A0A5N8XT69-F1
#
_entry.id   AF-A0A5N8XT69-F1
#
_cell.length_a   1.000
_cell.length_b   1.000
_cell.length_c   1.000
_cell.angle_alpha   90.00
_cell.angle_beta   90.00
_cell.angle_gamma   90.00
#
_symmetry.space_group_name_H-M   'P 1'
#
loop_
_entity.id
_entity.type
_entity.pdbx_description
1 polymer ?
#
loop_
_entity_poly.entity_id
_entity_poly.type
_entity_poly.pdbx_seq_one_letter_code
_entity_poly.pdbx_strand_id
1 'polypeptide(L)'
;MFGIYLKRELSRRKKAALLVAMGLALGIALVITVNSVSAGMQQAQDKVLKSLYGLGTDMTVTKAREAPSGDDQQNGPRFEFDAGSDEDEQQSSDRVMTQGGQTLKSSLVTKVGEQKGVASAVGALSLNVTKVDGSFTQGKAQTDNSASQQQGG
;
A
#
# COMPACT_ATOMS: atom_id res chain seq x y z
N MET A 1 -18.28 51.37 -45.15
CA MET A 1 -18.48 51.33 -46.61
C MET A 1 -17.88 50.11 -47.31
N PHE A 2 -16.74 49.55 -46.87
CA PHE A 2 -16.07 48.42 -47.55
C PHE A 2 -16.79 47.06 -47.44
N GLY A 3 -17.32 46.71 -46.27
CA GLY A 3 -17.97 45.40 -46.05
C GLY A 3 -19.23 45.16 -46.90
N ILE A 4 -19.96 46.23 -47.24
CA ILE A 4 -21.17 46.14 -48.08
C ILE A 4 -20.77 45.81 -49.53
N TYR A 5 -19.69 46.43 -50.04
CA TYR A 5 -19.14 46.12 -51.36
C TYR A 5 -18.54 44.72 -51.42
N LEU A 6 -17.77 44.32 -50.39
CA LEU A 6 -17.18 42.98 -50.29
C LEU A 6 -18.25 41.88 -50.29
N LYS A 7 -19.31 42.05 -49.48
CA LYS A 7 -20.44 41.12 -49.43
C LYS A 7 -21.14 41.03 -50.78
N ARG A 8 -21.31 42.16 -51.48
CA ARG A 8 -21.98 42.20 -52.79
C ARG A 8 -21.13 41.53 -53.88
N GLU A 9 -19.82 41.67 -53.81
CA GLU A 9 -18.88 41.06 -54.77
C GLU A 9 -18.74 39.54 -54.56
N LEU A 10 -18.60 39.09 -53.32
CA LEU A 10 -18.62 37.65 -52.97
C LEU A 10 -19.95 36.99 -53.35
N SER A 11 -21.07 37.71 -53.19
CA SER A 11 -22.40 37.23 -53.57
C SER A 11 -22.61 37.11 -55.08
N ARG A 12 -21.77 37.73 -55.91
CA ARG A 12 -21.82 37.56 -57.37
C ARG A 12 -21.02 36.34 -57.84
N ARG A 13 -20.00 35.92 -57.08
CA ARG A 13 -19.13 34.76 -57.39
C ARG A 13 -19.32 33.59 -56.42
N LYS A 14 -20.57 33.31 -56.02
CA LYS A 14 -20.92 32.34 -54.96
C LYS A 14 -20.30 30.95 -55.16
N LYS A 15 -20.29 30.43 -56.40
CA LYS A 15 -19.81 29.06 -56.68
C LYS A 15 -18.32 28.91 -56.40
N ALA A 16 -17.51 29.86 -56.86
CA ALA A 16 -16.06 29.85 -56.64
C ALA A 16 -15.70 30.18 -55.18
N ALA A 17 -16.37 31.19 -54.60
CA ALA A 17 -16.13 31.57 -53.21
C ALA A 17 -16.47 30.45 -52.22
N LEU A 18 -17.56 29.69 -52.46
CA LEU A 18 -17.97 28.59 -51.61
C LEU A 18 -16.98 27.43 -51.66
N LEU A 19 -16.45 27.08 -52.84
CA LEU A 19 -15.44 26.04 -52.97
C LEU A 19 -14.16 26.38 -52.18
N VAL A 20 -13.68 27.62 -52.32
CA VAL A 20 -12.50 28.11 -51.59
C VAL A 20 -12.76 28.14 -50.08
N ALA A 21 -13.93 28.62 -49.66
CA ALA A 21 -14.31 28.63 -48.24
C ALA A 21 -14.39 27.23 -47.65
N MET A 22 -14.93 26.24 -48.38
CA MET A 22 -15.01 24.85 -47.92
C MET A 22 -13.62 24.21 -47.80
N GLY A 23 -12.73 24.44 -48.78
CA GLY A 23 -11.35 23.94 -48.71
C GLY A 23 -10.59 24.52 -47.51
N LEU A 24 -10.72 25.83 -47.29
CA LEU A 24 -10.10 26.50 -46.15
C LEU A 24 -10.71 26.05 -44.81
N ALA A 25 -12.03 25.88 -44.75
CA ALA A 25 -12.73 25.39 -43.56
C ALA A 25 -12.29 23.98 -43.17
N LEU A 26 -12.17 23.07 -44.15
CA LEU A 26 -11.70 21.71 -43.92
C LEU A 26 -10.26 21.68 -43.40
N GLY A 27 -9.37 22.50 -43.96
CA GLY A 27 -8.00 22.62 -43.49
C GLY A 27 -7.92 23.06 -42.03
N ILE A 28 -8.66 24.12 -41.67
CA ILE A 28 -8.68 24.64 -40.29
C ILE A 28 -9.35 23.64 -39.34
N ALA A 29 -10.46 23.02 -39.74
CA ALA A 29 -11.16 22.03 -38.92
C ALA A 29 -10.27 20.83 -38.57
N LEU A 30 -9.48 20.33 -39.53
CA LEU A 30 -8.51 19.26 -39.30
C LEU A 30 -7.47 19.66 -38.26
N VAL A 31 -6.86 20.85 -38.41
CA VAL A 31 -5.84 21.35 -37.48
C VAL A 31 -6.39 21.49 -36.07
N ILE A 32 -7.58 22.05 -35.91
CA ILE A 32 -8.24 22.18 -34.60
C ILE A 32 -8.49 20.80 -33.98
N THR A 33 -8.96 19.83 -34.77
CA THR A 33 -9.26 18.48 -34.28
C THR A 33 -8.00 17.80 -33.76
N VAL A 34 -6.91 17.82 -34.53
CA VAL A 34 -5.63 17.21 -34.13
C VAL A 34 -5.08 17.88 -32.87
N ASN A 35 -5.08 19.21 -32.82
CA ASN A 35 -4.61 19.94 -31.63
C ASN A 35 -5.47 19.65 -30.39
N SER A 36 -6.79 19.56 -30.55
CA SER A 36 -7.72 19.26 -29.45
C SER A 36 -7.53 17.85 -28.93
N VAL A 37 -7.35 16.87 -29.82
CA VAL A 37 -7.06 15.48 -29.45
C VAL A 37 -5.70 15.36 -28.76
N SER A 38 -4.67 16.01 -29.28
CA SER A 38 -3.33 16.02 -28.68
C SER A 38 -3.33 16.65 -27.29
N ALA A 39 -3.95 17.83 -27.14
CA ALA A 39 -4.08 18.50 -25.85
C ALA A 39 -4.91 17.69 -24.85
N GLY A 40 -6.01 17.06 -25.30
CA GLY A 40 -6.82 16.16 -24.47
C GLY A 40 -6.06 14.92 -24.03
N MET A 41 -5.24 14.34 -24.90
CA MET A 41 -4.37 13.21 -24.56
C MET A 41 -3.31 13.60 -23.54
N GLN A 42 -2.70 14.77 -23.70
CA GLN A 42 -1.72 15.27 -22.74
C GLN A 42 -2.33 15.54 -21.36
N GLN A 43 -3.54 16.13 -21.31
CA GLN A 43 -4.28 16.29 -20.05
C GLN A 43 -4.68 14.94 -19.42
N ALA A 44 -5.05 13.95 -20.23
CA ALA A 44 -5.35 12.62 -19.75
C ALA A 44 -4.10 11.94 -19.18
N GLN A 45 -2.95 12.09 -19.84
CA GLN A 45 -1.66 11.62 -19.35
C GLN A 45 -1.29 12.31 -18.04
N ASP A 46 -1.39 13.63 -17.94
CA ASP A 46 -1.12 14.37 -16.70
C ASP A 46 -2.02 13.92 -15.54
N LYS A 47 -3.28 13.60 -15.83
CA LYS A 47 -4.23 13.09 -14.83
C LYS A 47 -3.87 11.67 -14.36
N VAL A 48 -3.48 10.79 -15.28
CA VAL A 48 -3.05 9.42 -14.95
C VAL A 48 -1.69 9.44 -14.24
N LEU A 49 -0.74 10.24 -14.70
CA LEU A 49 0.57 10.42 -14.07
C LEU A 49 0.44 11.05 -12.67
N LYS A 50 -0.50 11.97 -12.45
CA LYS A 50 -0.87 12.44 -11.10
C LYS A 50 -1.53 11.34 -10.25
N SER A 51 -2.35 10.49 -10.86
CA SER A 51 -2.94 9.36 -10.15
C SER A 51 -1.87 8.32 -9.75
N LEU A 52 -0.76 8.25 -10.49
CA LEU A 52 0.45 7.49 -10.11
C LEU A 52 1.31 8.24 -9.09
N TYR A 53 1.25 9.57 -9.03
CA TYR A 53 2.01 10.39 -8.06
C TYR A 53 1.57 10.18 -6.59
N GLY A 54 0.45 9.48 -6.36
CA GLY A 54 0.01 9.02 -5.04
C GLY A 54 0.20 7.51 -4.80
N LEU A 55 0.70 6.75 -5.78
CA LEU A 55 0.99 5.33 -5.65
C LEU A 55 2.44 5.18 -5.17
N GLY A 56 2.63 4.69 -3.94
CA GLY A 56 3.96 4.43 -3.37
C GLY A 56 4.57 5.61 -2.60
N THR A 57 3.81 6.68 -2.30
CA THR A 57 4.23 7.72 -1.35
C THR A 57 4.13 7.29 0.12
N ASP A 58 3.60 6.09 0.36
CA ASP A 58 3.49 5.54 1.69
C ASP A 58 4.87 5.11 2.20
N MET A 59 5.23 5.57 3.40
CA MET A 59 6.45 5.13 4.08
C MET A 59 6.07 4.30 5.31
N THR A 60 6.69 3.15 5.46
CA THR A 60 6.50 2.31 6.66
C THR A 60 7.58 2.65 7.69
N VAL A 61 7.14 3.04 8.89
CA VAL A 61 8.03 3.26 10.03
C VAL A 61 7.96 2.03 10.94
N THR A 62 9.09 1.36 11.13
CA THR A 62 9.23 0.24 12.07
C THR A 62 10.42 0.46 12.99
N LYS A 63 10.38 -0.18 14.16
CA LYS A 63 11.52 -0.25 15.07
C LYS A 63 11.97 -1.70 15.17
N ALA A 64 13.24 -1.95 14.83
CA ALA A 64 13.84 -3.27 14.99
C ALA A 64 13.85 -3.70 16.45
N ARG A 65 13.60 -4.98 16.70
CA ARG A 65 13.75 -5.58 18.03
C ARG A 65 15.23 -5.70 18.36
N GLU A 66 15.60 -5.33 19.58
CA GLU A 66 16.96 -5.57 20.08
C GLU A 66 17.17 -7.07 20.26
N ALA A 67 18.38 -7.56 19.95
CA ALA A 67 18.69 -8.98 20.15
C ALA A 67 18.52 -9.33 21.64
N PRO A 68 17.92 -10.48 21.97
CA PRO A 68 17.85 -10.92 23.36
C PRO A 68 19.27 -11.02 23.93
N SER A 69 19.48 -10.47 25.12
CA SER A 69 20.77 -10.55 25.81
C SER A 69 20.82 -11.83 26.64
N GLY A 70 21.87 -12.64 26.45
CA GLY A 70 22.41 -13.67 27.35
C GLY A 70 21.44 -14.71 27.93
N ASP A 71 20.52 -14.27 28.78
CA ASP A 71 19.59 -15.09 29.55
C ASP A 71 18.22 -15.23 28.86
N ASP A 72 17.85 -14.28 27.98
CA ASP A 72 16.58 -14.31 27.23
C ASP A 72 16.64 -15.19 25.96
N GLN A 73 17.84 -15.55 25.50
CA GLN A 73 18.06 -16.31 24.26
C GLN A 73 17.59 -17.78 24.37
N GLN A 74 17.63 -18.36 25.58
CA GLN A 74 17.22 -19.74 25.84
C GLN A 74 15.74 -19.89 26.19
N ASN A 75 14.99 -18.80 26.37
CA ASN A 75 13.63 -18.83 26.90
C ASN A 75 12.62 -18.47 25.80
N GLY A 76 12.29 -19.45 24.97
CA GLY A 76 11.13 -19.37 24.08
C GLY A 76 9.82 -19.17 24.85
N PRO A 77 8.68 -18.95 24.16
CA PRO A 77 7.37 -18.82 24.81
C PRO A 77 7.11 -20.01 25.73
N ARG A 78 7.02 -19.77 27.04
CA ARG A 78 6.68 -20.79 28.04
C ARG A 78 5.19 -20.72 28.34
N PHE A 79 4.60 -21.88 28.53
CA PHE A 79 3.24 -22.04 29.02
C PHE A 79 3.32 -22.81 30.34
N GLU A 80 2.55 -22.35 31.32
CA GLU A 80 2.46 -22.98 32.64
C GLU A 80 1.06 -23.57 32.77
N PHE A 81 1.01 -24.88 33.02
CA PHE A 81 -0.21 -25.66 33.21
C PHE A 81 -0.08 -26.42 34.52
N ASP A 82 -1.16 -26.46 35.30
CA ASP A 82 -1.17 -27.22 36.55
C ASP A 82 -1.56 -28.67 36.24
N ALA A 83 -0.67 -29.61 36.53
CA ALA A 83 -0.85 -31.00 36.18
C ALA A 83 -1.62 -31.73 37.30
N GLY A 84 -2.94 -31.75 37.19
CA GLY A 84 -3.86 -32.39 38.14
C GLY A 84 -3.97 -33.91 37.97
N SER A 85 -4.67 -34.55 38.91
CA SER A 85 -5.06 -35.98 38.82
C SER A 85 -6.33 -36.19 38.01
N ASP A 86 -7.07 -35.12 37.74
CA ASP A 86 -8.37 -35.14 37.09
C ASP A 86 -8.20 -34.99 35.57
N GLU A 87 -8.44 -36.08 34.83
CA GLU A 87 -8.32 -36.12 33.35
C GLU A 87 -9.31 -35.20 32.62
N ASP A 88 -10.38 -34.81 33.31
CA ASP A 88 -11.47 -33.97 32.81
C ASP A 88 -11.22 -32.45 33.03
N GLU A 89 -10.14 -32.06 33.73
CA GLU A 89 -9.86 -30.65 33.98
C GLU A 89 -9.24 -29.98 32.74
N GLN A 90 -10.03 -29.12 32.10
CA GLN A 90 -9.61 -28.40 30.90
C GLN A 90 -8.87 -27.11 31.27
N GLN A 91 -7.64 -26.97 30.77
CA GLN A 91 -6.82 -25.78 30.95
C GLN A 91 -6.49 -25.13 29.60
N SER A 92 -6.29 -23.82 29.65
CA SER A 92 -6.05 -22.97 28.48
C SER A 92 -5.06 -21.87 28.83
N SER A 93 -4.10 -21.61 27.94
CA SER A 93 -3.15 -20.52 28.10
C SER A 93 -2.85 -19.86 26.75
N ASP A 94 -2.98 -18.54 26.72
CA ASP A 94 -2.77 -17.71 25.53
C ASP A 94 -1.51 -16.86 25.70
N ARG A 95 -0.63 -16.91 24.71
CA ARG A 95 0.53 -16.04 24.61
C ARG A 95 0.43 -15.13 23.40
N VAL A 96 0.42 -13.83 23.67
CA VAL A 96 0.40 -12.78 22.64
C VAL A 96 1.79 -12.20 22.46
N MET A 97 2.29 -12.23 21.22
CA MET A 97 3.62 -11.75 20.85
C MET A 97 3.52 -10.80 19.65
N THR A 98 4.37 -9.77 19.60
CA THR A 98 4.43 -8.89 18.43
C THR A 98 5.06 -9.61 17.24
N GLN A 99 4.50 -9.43 16.05
CA GLN A 99 5.05 -10.02 14.83
C GLN A 99 6.13 -9.09 14.25
N GLY A 100 7.37 -9.58 14.13
CA GLY A 100 8.49 -8.84 13.53
C GLY A 100 9.20 -7.88 14.49
N GLY A 101 8.66 -6.67 14.67
CA GLY A 101 9.34 -5.53 15.33
C GLY A 101 8.91 -5.23 16.78
N GLN A 102 9.47 -4.16 17.35
CA GLN A 102 8.99 -3.58 18.62
C GLN A 102 7.69 -2.80 18.39
N THR A 103 6.83 -2.73 19.41
CA THR A 103 5.67 -1.84 19.40
C THR A 103 6.11 -0.38 19.39
N LEU A 104 5.42 0.45 18.61
CA LEU A 104 5.57 1.90 18.61
C LEU A 104 4.48 2.53 19.47
N LYS A 105 4.82 3.61 20.20
CA LYS A 105 3.83 4.38 20.97
C LYS A 105 2.86 5.08 20.01
N SER A 106 1.58 5.18 20.37
CA SER A 106 0.58 5.92 19.58
C SER A 106 0.97 7.38 19.33
N SER A 107 1.61 8.03 20.33
CA SER A 107 2.14 9.39 20.20
C SER A 107 3.15 9.56 19.05
N LEU A 108 3.82 8.49 18.63
CA LEU A 108 4.74 8.53 17.50
C LEU A 108 3.97 8.66 16.17
N VAL A 109 2.79 8.04 16.05
CA VAL A 109 1.91 8.21 14.87
C VAL A 109 1.48 9.66 14.74
N THR A 110 1.13 10.32 15.85
CA THR A 110 0.83 11.76 15.88
C THR A 110 2.03 12.58 15.40
N LYS A 111 3.22 12.31 15.94
CA LYS A 111 4.46 13.01 15.53
C LYS A 111 4.80 12.81 14.04
N VAL A 112 4.52 11.62 13.49
CA VAL A 112 4.70 11.35 12.06
C VAL A 112 3.69 12.14 11.23
N GLY A 113 2.44 12.21 11.67
CA GLY A 113 1.40 13.01 11.02
C GLY A 113 1.70 14.52 10.99
N GLU A 114 2.46 15.02 11.96
CA GLU A 114 2.90 16.43 12.02
C GLU A 114 4.08 16.74 11.08
N GLN A 115 4.71 15.74 10.46
CA GLN A 115 5.85 15.97 9.57
C GLN A 115 5.43 16.64 8.27
N LYS A 116 6.30 17.52 7.76
CA LYS A 116 6.06 18.25 6.50
C LYS A 116 5.93 17.25 5.34
N GLY A 117 4.82 17.36 4.61
CA GLY A 117 4.56 16.52 3.44
C GLY A 117 3.83 15.21 3.75
N VAL A 118 3.52 14.92 5.03
CA VAL A 118 2.65 13.80 5.41
C VAL A 118 1.19 14.25 5.34
N ALA A 119 0.43 13.64 4.45
CA ALA A 119 -1.00 13.94 4.30
C ALA A 119 -1.85 13.23 5.36
N SER A 120 -1.45 12.03 5.78
CA SER A 120 -2.12 11.21 6.79
C SER A 120 -1.11 10.21 7.39
N ALA A 121 -1.32 9.83 8.65
CA ALA A 121 -0.54 8.80 9.33
C ALA A 121 -1.47 7.80 10.02
N VAL A 122 -1.20 6.51 9.86
CA VAL A 122 -1.98 5.42 10.46
C VAL A 122 -1.03 4.47 11.18
N GLY A 123 -1.44 4.00 12.37
CA GLY A 123 -0.73 2.97 13.12
C GLY A 123 -1.43 1.62 12.96
N ALA A 124 -0.65 0.57 12.71
CA ALA A 124 -1.12 -0.82 12.69
C ALA A 124 -0.32 -1.65 13.71
N LEU A 125 -0.98 -2.61 14.35
CA LEU A 125 -0.37 -3.55 15.28
C LEU A 125 -0.72 -4.98 14.84
N SER A 126 0.30 -5.75 14.45
CA SER A 126 0.15 -7.18 14.18
C SER A 126 0.64 -8.00 15.37
N LEU A 127 -0.21 -8.91 15.83
CA LEU A 127 0.04 -9.79 16.96
C LEU A 127 -0.11 -11.24 16.51
N ASN A 128 0.81 -12.08 16.96
CA ASN A 128 0.65 -13.52 16.89
C ASN A 128 0.15 -14.01 18.24
N VAL A 129 -0.91 -14.81 18.23
CA VAL A 129 -1.49 -15.42 19.43
C VAL A 129 -1.26 -16.92 19.33
N THR A 130 -0.47 -17.46 20.25
CA THR A 130 -0.33 -18.91 20.43
C THR A 130 -1.20 -19.31 21.60
N LYS A 131 -2.19 -20.16 21.34
CA LYS A 131 -3.11 -20.70 22.32
C LYS A 131 -2.83 -22.18 22.48
N VAL A 132 -2.72 -22.62 23.73
CA VAL A 132 -2.57 -24.02 24.08
C VAL A 132 -3.75 -24.40 24.98
N ASP A 133 -4.51 -25.40 24.55
CA ASP A 133 -5.72 -25.89 25.20
C ASP A 133 -5.62 -27.41 25.37
N GLY A 134 -5.95 -27.93 26.53
CA GLY A 134 -5.89 -29.37 26.80
C GLY A 134 -6.18 -29.71 28.26
N SER A 135 -6.32 -31.00 28.55
CA SER A 135 -6.20 -31.49 29.93
C SER A 135 -4.74 -31.93 30.14
N PHE A 136 -4.16 -31.52 31.26
CA PHE A 136 -2.76 -31.79 31.58
C PHE A 136 -2.71 -32.63 32.85
N THR A 137 -2.33 -33.90 32.71
CA THR A 137 -2.16 -34.81 33.84
C THR A 137 -0.68 -35.03 34.13
N GLN A 138 -0.36 -35.39 35.38
CA GLN A 138 1.02 -35.53 35.84
C GLN A 138 1.70 -36.79 35.25
N GLY A 139 2.27 -36.67 34.04
CA GLY A 139 3.13 -37.66 33.39
C GLY A 139 4.61 -37.24 33.41
N LYS A 140 5.54 -38.20 33.56
CA LYS A 140 6.99 -37.91 33.52
C LYS A 140 7.37 -37.40 32.13
N ALA A 141 7.75 -36.13 32.01
CA ALA A 141 8.30 -35.59 30.77
C ALA A 141 9.61 -36.34 30.46
N GLN A 142 9.61 -37.18 29.42
CA GLN A 142 10.80 -37.90 28.95
C GLN A 142 11.41 -37.11 27.80
N THR A 143 12.48 -36.37 28.09
CA THR A 143 13.28 -35.71 27.06
C THR A 143 14.20 -36.76 26.42
N ASP A 144 13.80 -37.33 25.29
CA ASP A 144 14.68 -38.21 24.50
C ASP A 144 15.76 -37.37 23.83
N ASN A 145 16.87 -37.17 24.54
CA ASN A 145 18.03 -36.44 24.07
C ASN A 145 18.90 -37.36 23.19
N SER A 146 18.36 -37.81 22.06
CA SER A 146 19.12 -38.57 21.06
C SER A 146 19.88 -37.60 20.14
N ALA A 147 20.93 -36.97 20.68
CA ALA A 147 21.90 -36.25 19.87
C ALA A 147 22.72 -37.27 19.07
N SER A 148 22.35 -37.49 17.81
CA SER A 148 23.15 -38.22 16.85
C SER A 148 24.48 -37.48 16.61
N GLN A 149 25.54 -37.93 17.29
CA GLN A 149 26.92 -37.67 16.91
C GLN A 149 27.15 -38.29 15.52
N GLN A 150 26.95 -37.49 14.47
CA GLN A 150 27.47 -37.83 13.16
C GLN A 150 28.82 -37.15 12.99
N GLN A 151 29.84 -37.89 13.42
CA GLN A 151 31.25 -37.67 13.13
C GLN A 151 31.47 -37.83 11.62
N GLY A 152 31.77 -36.73 10.93
CA GLY A 152 32.22 -36.74 9.53
C GLY A 152 33.61 -36.11 9.47
N GLY A 153 34.60 -36.91 9.10
CA GLY A 153 35.96 -36.47 8.80
C GLY A 153 36.10 -35.89 7.40
#